data_AF-A0A9D8KWT9-F1
#
_entry.id   AF-A0A9D8KWT9-F1
#
_cell.length_a   1.000
_cell.length_b   1.000
_cell.length_c   1.000
_cell.angle_alpha   90.00
_cell.angle_beta   90.00
_cell.angle_gamma   90.00
#
_symmetry.space_group_name_H-M   'P 1'
#
loop_
_entity.id
_entity.type
_entity.pdbx_description
1 polymer ?
#
loop_
_entity_poly.entity_id
_entity_poly.type
_entity_poly.pdbx_seq_one_letter_code
_entity_poly.pdbx_strand_id
1 'polypeptide(L)' 'MAKASPRQQFDVAAMRAHAGDAAQLLKALANENRLQVLCLLAEGERSVGEINALLDLSQSALSQHLAVLREEGLVRT' A
#
# COMPACT_ATOMS: atom_id res chain seq x y z
N MET A 1 -17.38 -40.10 7.09
CA MET A 1 -18.24 -39.01 7.60
C MET A 1 -17.36 -37.79 7.85
N ALA A 2 -17.34 -36.84 6.91
CA ALA A 2 -16.53 -35.62 7.01
C ALA A 2 -17.19 -34.66 8.01
N LYS A 3 -16.50 -34.35 9.12
CA LYS A 3 -16.91 -33.30 10.04
C LYS A 3 -16.73 -31.96 9.32
N ALA A 4 -17.83 -31.24 9.09
CA ALA A 4 -17.77 -29.87 8.60
C ALA A 4 -17.01 -29.01 9.62
N SER A 5 -15.92 -28.39 9.20
CA SER A 5 -15.21 -27.39 10.02
C SER A 5 -16.16 -26.25 10.36
N PRO A 6 -16.18 -25.76 11.62
CA PRO A 6 -17.04 -24.65 12.00
C PRO A 6 -16.66 -23.44 11.15
N ARG A 7 -17.63 -22.83 10.45
CA ARG A 7 -17.43 -21.56 9.75
C ARG A 7 -16.94 -20.56 10.80
N GLN A 8 -15.73 -20.06 10.63
CA GLN A 8 -15.14 -19.05 11.48
C GLN A 8 -16.13 -17.87 11.53
N GLN A 9 -16.70 -17.62 12.71
CA GLN A 9 -17.74 -16.62 12.88
C GLN A 9 -17.11 -15.24 12.68
N PHE A 10 -17.69 -14.43 11.80
CA PHE A 10 -17.17 -13.11 11.47
C PHE A 10 -17.26 -12.16 12.67
N ASP A 11 -16.11 -11.64 13.14
CA ASP A 11 -16.05 -10.69 14.25
C ASP A 11 -16.28 -9.25 13.77
N VAL A 12 -17.52 -8.79 13.95
CA VAL A 12 -17.96 -7.43 13.56
C VAL A 12 -17.27 -6.36 14.42
N ALA A 13 -16.97 -6.63 15.69
CA ALA A 13 -16.37 -5.65 16.58
C ALA A 13 -14.91 -5.38 16.19
N ALA A 14 -14.14 -6.45 15.96
CA ALA A 14 -12.78 -6.35 15.44
C ALA A 14 -12.74 -5.66 14.07
N MET A 15 -13.66 -6.02 13.16
CA MET A 15 -13.74 -5.36 11.85
C MET A 15 -13.96 -3.84 12.00
N ARG A 16 -14.91 -3.41 12.84
CA ARG A 16 -15.19 -1.98 13.04
C ARG A 16 -14.01 -1.23 13.65
N ALA A 17 -13.26 -1.86 14.55
CA ALA A 17 -12.07 -1.27 15.15
C ALA A 17 -10.96 -0.98 14.13
N HIS A 18 -10.81 -1.83 13.10
CA HIS A 18 -9.75 -1.70 12.08
C HIS A 18 -10.19 -1.06 10.77
N ALA A 19 -11.49 -0.85 10.56
CA ALA A 19 -12.03 -0.36 9.29
C ALA A 19 -11.48 1.03 8.91
N GLY A 20 -11.23 1.89 9.90
CA GLY A 20 -10.64 3.23 9.69
C GLY A 20 -9.21 3.13 9.13
N ASP A 21 -8.35 2.39 9.83
CA ASP A 21 -6.94 2.18 9.43
C ASP A 21 -6.86 1.51 8.05
N ALA A 22 -7.71 0.51 7.81
CA ALA A 22 -7.79 -0.15 6.51
C ALA A 22 -8.22 0.82 5.40
N ALA A 23 -9.21 1.69 5.66
CA ALA A 23 -9.65 2.69 4.69
C ALA A 23 -8.56 3.72 4.39
N GLN A 24 -7.80 4.14 5.40
CA GLN A 24 -6.67 5.06 5.24
C GLN A 24 -5.57 4.43 4.38
N LEU A 25 -5.18 3.20 4.69
CA LEU A 25 -4.24 2.42 3.89
C LEU A 25 -4.73 2.28 2.44
N LEU A 26 -5.99 1.88 2.24
CA LEU A 26 -6.55 1.73 0.90
C LEU A 26 -6.58 3.06 0.14
N LYS A 27 -6.83 4.19 0.81
CA LYS A 27 -6.77 5.52 0.20
C LYS A 27 -5.34 5.87 -0.23
N ALA A 28 -4.34 5.50 0.56
CA ALA A 28 -2.94 5.61 0.16
C ALA A 28 -2.65 4.74 -1.07
N LEU A 29 -3.16 3.51 -1.13
CA LEU A 29 -2.95 2.60 -2.25
C LEU A 29 -3.78 2.94 -3.50
N ALA A 30 -4.91 3.65 -3.38
CA ALA A 30 -5.83 3.95 -4.47
C ALA A 30 -5.33 5.07 -5.41
N ASN A 31 -4.10 4.94 -5.90
CA ASN A 31 -3.51 5.80 -6.92
C ASN A 31 -2.54 4.98 -7.76
N GLU A 32 -2.70 5.10 -9.08
CA GLU A 32 -1.95 4.33 -10.06
C GLU A 32 -0.43 4.47 -9.89
N ASN A 33 0.08 5.70 -9.80
CA ASN A 33 1.52 5.94 -9.66
C ASN A 33 2.08 5.39 -8.35
N ARG A 34 1.33 5.49 -7.25
CA ARG A 34 1.77 4.94 -5.96
C ARG A 34 1.82 3.41 -6.00
N LEU A 35 0.87 2.75 -6.67
CA LEU A 35 0.94 1.31 -6.90
C LEU A 35 2.14 0.93 -7.77
N GLN A 36 2.42 1.68 -8.84
CA GLN A 36 3.59 1.43 -9.69
C GLN A 36 4.89 1.54 -8.88
N VAL A 37 5.03 2.58 -8.03
CA VAL A 37 6.18 2.72 -7.12
C VAL A 37 6.30 1.52 -6.17
N LEU A 38 5.20 1.10 -5.53
CA LEU A 38 5.21 -0.03 -4.61
C LEU A 38 5.55 -1.35 -5.31
N CYS A 39 5.06 -1.57 -6.54
CA CYS A 39 5.44 -2.73 -7.35
C CYS A 39 6.95 -2.74 -7.64
N LEU A 40 7.53 -1.60 -8.03
CA LEU A 40 8.96 -1.49 -8.28
C LEU A 40 9.80 -1.78 -7.02
N LEU A 41 9.32 -1.36 -5.86
CA LEU A 41 9.98 -1.58 -4.56
C LEU A 41 9.76 -3.01 -4.02
N ALA A 42 8.66 -3.66 -4.39
CA ALA A 42 8.41 -5.06 -4.05
C ALA A 42 9.44 -6.01 -4.69
N GLU A 43 10.01 -5.63 -5.84
CA GLU A 43 11.08 -6.36 -6.52
C GLU A 43 12.47 -6.10 -5.89
N GLY A 44 12.61 -5.09 -5.04
CA GLY A 44 13.87 -4.77 -4.36
C GLY A 44 14.03 -3.28 -4.05
N GLU A 45 15.06 -2.98 -3.24
CA GLU A 45 15.43 -1.60 -2.92
C GLU A 45 15.87 -0.84 -4.18
N ARG A 46 15.40 0.41 -4.32
CA ARG A 46 15.71 1.28 -5.45
C ARG A 46 15.87 2.71 -4.99
N SER A 47 16.81 3.42 -5.61
CA SER A 47 16.95 4.86 -5.46
C SER A 47 15.78 5.61 -6.12
N VAL A 48 15.54 6.84 -5.67
CA VAL A 48 14.54 7.73 -6.29
C VAL A 48 14.83 7.98 -7.78
N GLY A 49 16.11 8.04 -8.16
CA GLY A 49 16.53 8.21 -9.55
C GLY A 49 16.15 7.02 -10.43
N GLU A 50 16.36 5.79 -9.94
CA GLU A 50 15.97 4.57 -10.65
C GLU A 50 14.45 4.46 -10.81
N ILE A 51 13.69 4.78 -9.76
CA ILE A 51 12.22 4.79 -9.82
C ILE A 51 11.74 5.83 -10.84
N ASN A 52 12.30 7.04 -10.82
CA ASN A 52 11.91 8.09 -11.75
C ASN A 52 12.28 7.79 -13.20
N ALA A 53 13.35 7.03 -13.44
CA ALA A 53 13.72 6.61 -14.79
C ALA A 53 12.78 5.53 -15.38
N LEU A 54 12.11 4.77 -14.51
CA LEU A 54 11.19 3.69 -14.89
C LEU A 54 9.73 4.16 -15.01
N LEU A 55 9.39 5.27 -14.36
CA LEU A 55 8.03 5.83 -14.35
C LEU A 55 8.00 7.13 -15.15
N ASP A 56 6.99 7.33 -16.00
CA ASP A 56 6.78 8.58 -16.75
C ASP A 56 6.22 9.69 -15.83
N LEU A 57 7.05 10.13 -14.88
CA LEU A 57 6.69 11.11 -13.86
C LEU A 57 7.77 12.18 -13.71
N SER A 58 7.33 13.42 -13.47
CA SER A 58 8.26 14.45 -13.00
C SER A 58 8.79 14.09 -11.60
N GLN A 59 10.01 14.54 -11.30
CA GLN A 59 10.61 14.41 -9.97
C GLN A 59 9.73 14.98 -8.84
N SER A 60 9.04 16.10 -9.11
CA SER A 60 8.11 16.69 -8.14
C SER A 60 6.91 15.78 -7.85
N ALA A 61 6.31 15.21 -8.91
CA ALA A 61 5.19 14.28 -8.75
C ALA A 61 5.62 13.01 -8.00
N LEU A 62 6.78 12.45 -8.34
CA LEU A 62 7.32 11.29 -7.64
C LEU A 62 7.61 11.60 -6.16
N SER A 63 8.21 12.75 -5.86
CA SER A 63 8.47 13.16 -4.48
C SER A 63 7.19 13.28 -3.64
N GLN A 64 6.12 13.84 -4.22
CA GLN A 64 4.80 13.91 -3.57
C GLN A 64 4.22 12.52 -3.32
N HIS A 65 4.33 11.60 -4.28
CA HIS A 65 3.88 10.22 -4.11
C HIS A 65 4.68 9.50 -3.00
N LEU A 66 6.00 9.64 -2.97
CA LEU A 66 6.85 9.08 -1.92
C LEU A 66 6.57 9.69 -0.55
N ALA A 67 6.20 10.98 -0.47
CA ALA A 67 5.82 11.62 0.79
C ALA A 67 4.56 10.98 1.38
N VAL A 68 3.50 10.84 0.57
CA VAL A 68 2.26 10.16 0.99
C VAL A 68 2.55 8.72 1.43
N LEU A 69 3.36 7.97 0.68
CA LEU A 69 3.71 6.60 1.05
C LEU A 69 4.52 6.52 2.35
N ARG A 70 5.38 7.50 2.64
CA ARG A 70 6.12 7.59 3.91
C ARG A 70 5.22 7.94 5.09
N GLU A 71 4.31 8.89 4.90
CA GLU A 71 3.34 9.30 5.94
C GLU A 71 2.48 8.11 6.39
N GLU A 72 2.14 7.22 5.45
CA GLU A 72 1.37 6.01 5.69
C GLU A 72 2.25 4.80 6.08
N GLY A 73 3.56 5.00 6.25
CA GLY A 73 4.51 3.96 6.70
C GLY A 73 4.78 2.84 5.69
N LEU A 74 4.40 3.02 4.42
CA LEU A 74 4.51 2.02 3.36
C LEU A 74 5.91 1.91 2.76
N VAL A 75 6.71 2.98 2.85
CA VAL A 75 8.10 3.02 2.37
C VAL A 75 8.99 3.72 3.39
N ARG A 76 10.28 3.44 3.33
CA ARG A 76 11.33 4.06 4.17
C ARG A 76 12.47 4.54 3.27
N THR A 77 13.18 5.56 3.74
CA THR A 77 14.39 6.11 3.08
C THR A 77 15.64 5.64 3.77
#